data_AF-A0A927W3B9-F1
#
_entry.id   AF-A0A927W3B9-F1
#
_cell.length_a   1.000
_cell.length_b   1.000
_cell.length_c   1.000
_cell.angle_alpha   90.00
_cell.angle_beta   90.00
_cell.angle_gamma   90.00
#
_symmetry.space_group_name_H-M   'P 1'
#
loop_
_entity.id
_entity.type
_entity.pdbx_description
1 polymer ?
#
loop_
_entity_poly.entity_id
_entity_poly.type
_entity_poly.pdbx_seq_one_letter_code
_entity_poly.pdbx_strand_id
1 'polypeptide(L)'
;MTINELLKEKGMSRYSLSKTSGIPWATLSDICSGKTSLTRCNAQTLQKLSGALGMTIEDILALTVESSESQKNGKPSDRSYLETNLSAHLQKAINDYVQGEKDKVSYMDCLWGELYGSTNADLWSGIISEEQANYLRTKYLHGEEQE
;
A
#
# COMPACT_ATOMS: atom_id res chain seq x y z
N MET A 1 -10.12 14.90 2.04
CA MET A 1 -10.26 14.75 0.58
C MET A 1 -8.90 14.96 -0.04
N THR A 2 -8.48 14.03 -0.87
CA THR A 2 -7.18 14.07 -1.54
C THR A 2 -7.30 14.69 -2.93
N ILE A 3 -6.20 15.22 -3.46
CA ILE A 3 -6.19 15.75 -4.84
C ILE A 3 -6.58 14.69 -5.87
N ASN A 4 -6.27 13.41 -5.61
CA ASN A 4 -6.63 12.31 -6.51
C ASN A 4 -8.13 11.96 -6.40
N GLU A 5 -8.72 12.01 -5.20
CA GLU A 5 -10.17 11.84 -5.01
C GLU A 5 -10.95 12.96 -5.69
N LEU A 6 -10.53 14.22 -5.50
CA LEU A 6 -11.12 15.39 -6.14
C LEU A 6 -11.11 15.27 -7.67
N LEU A 7 -10.00 14.79 -8.24
CA LEU A 7 -9.88 14.56 -9.67
C LEU A 7 -10.86 13.49 -10.17
N LYS A 8 -11.06 12.42 -9.40
CA LYS A 8 -12.07 11.39 -9.72
C LYS A 8 -13.49 11.95 -9.66
N GLU A 9 -13.82 12.71 -8.62
CA GLU A 9 -15.14 13.33 -8.46
C GLU A 9 -15.46 14.29 -9.62
N LYS A 10 -14.48 15.07 -10.05
CA LYS A 10 -14.60 15.98 -11.21
C LYS A 10 -14.50 15.28 -12.57
N GLY A 11 -14.34 13.95 -12.61
CA GLY A 11 -14.16 13.18 -13.84
C GLY A 11 -12.92 13.59 -14.65
N MET A 12 -11.90 14.16 -13.98
CA MET A 12 -10.73 14.75 -14.60
C MET A 12 -9.51 13.85 -14.41
N SER A 13 -8.83 13.49 -15.50
CA SER A 13 -7.53 12.83 -15.39
C SER A 13 -6.44 13.85 -15.06
N ARG A 14 -5.31 13.40 -14.48
CA ARG A 14 -4.11 14.23 -14.32
C ARG A 14 -3.69 14.88 -15.65
N TYR A 15 -3.96 14.21 -16.78
CA TYR A 15 -3.52 14.66 -18.10
C TYR A 15 -4.40 15.82 -18.56
N SER A 16 -5.70 15.66 -18.38
CA SER A 16 -6.67 16.73 -18.57
C SER A 16 -6.33 17.93 -17.68
N LEU A 17 -5.98 17.71 -16.40
CA LEU A 17 -5.56 18.79 -15.50
C LEU A 17 -4.31 19.52 -16.03
N SER A 18 -3.32 18.79 -16.54
CA SER A 18 -2.11 19.39 -17.15
C SER A 18 -2.47 20.27 -18.34
N LYS A 19 -3.33 19.79 -19.22
CA LYS A 19 -3.79 20.54 -20.40
C LYS A 19 -4.59 21.79 -20.01
N THR A 20 -5.51 21.67 -19.05
CA THR A 20 -6.39 22.76 -18.65
C THR A 20 -5.67 23.83 -17.81
N SER A 21 -4.78 23.43 -16.90
CA SER A 21 -4.04 24.36 -16.02
C SER A 21 -2.79 24.97 -16.68
N GLY A 22 -2.28 24.36 -17.76
CA GLY A 22 -1.00 24.73 -18.35
C GLY A 22 0.20 24.47 -17.42
N ILE A 23 0.05 23.56 -16.45
CA ILE A 23 1.12 23.08 -15.58
C ILE A 23 1.77 21.84 -16.22
N PRO A 24 3.11 21.75 -16.31
CA PRO A 24 3.79 20.59 -16.86
C PRO A 24 3.38 19.29 -16.16
N TRP A 25 3.26 18.21 -16.95
CA TRP A 25 2.89 16.89 -16.45
C TRP A 25 3.78 16.42 -15.29
N ALA A 26 5.10 16.63 -15.38
CA ALA A 26 6.05 16.26 -14.33
C ALA A 26 5.69 16.91 -12.99
N THR A 27 5.39 18.21 -13.00
CA THR A 27 5.01 18.96 -11.81
C THR A 27 3.69 18.45 -11.21
N LEU A 28 2.66 18.22 -12.04
CA LEU A 28 1.40 17.65 -11.54
C LEU A 28 1.56 16.22 -11.04
N SER A 29 2.43 15.42 -11.65
CA SER A 29 2.75 14.08 -11.19
C SER A 29 3.38 14.13 -9.79
N ASP A 30 4.32 15.05 -9.55
CA ASP A 30 4.95 15.21 -8.24
C ASP A 30 3.97 15.72 -7.18
N ILE A 31 3.04 16.61 -7.55
CA ILE A 31 1.96 17.07 -6.65
C ILE A 31 0.99 15.92 -6.34
N CYS A 32 0.49 15.21 -7.35
CA CYS A 32 -0.50 14.15 -7.18
C CYS A 32 0.05 12.88 -6.53
N SER A 33 1.38 12.67 -6.58
CA SER A 33 2.07 11.59 -5.86
C SER A 33 2.57 12.01 -4.47
N GLY A 34 2.40 13.27 -4.11
CA GLY A 34 2.80 13.80 -2.81
C GLY A 34 4.27 14.12 -2.64
N LYS A 35 5.10 13.93 -3.68
CA LYS A 35 6.51 14.39 -3.68
C LYS A 35 6.62 15.89 -3.45
N THR A 36 5.65 16.66 -3.98
CA THR A 36 5.55 18.11 -3.76
C THR A 36 4.27 18.43 -3.01
N SER A 37 4.41 18.98 -1.79
CA SER A 37 3.27 19.51 -1.03
C SER A 37 2.66 20.72 -1.74
N LEU A 38 1.32 20.82 -1.73
CA LEU A 38 0.59 22.00 -2.21
C LEU A 38 1.02 23.28 -1.47
N THR A 39 1.37 23.17 -0.18
CA THR A 39 1.88 24.30 0.63
C THR A 39 3.24 24.82 0.17
N ARG A 40 4.00 24.01 -0.59
CA ARG A 40 5.32 24.38 -1.14
C ARG A 40 5.25 24.85 -2.59
N CYS A 41 4.07 24.79 -3.21
CA CYS A 41 3.88 25.27 -4.57
C CYS A 41 3.96 26.80 -4.60
N ASN A 42 4.55 27.36 -5.65
CA ASN A 42 4.55 28.81 -5.82
C ASN A 42 3.13 29.34 -6.11
N ALA A 43 2.92 30.64 -5.87
CA ALA A 43 1.62 31.28 -6.02
C ALA A 43 1.03 31.14 -7.43
N GLN A 44 1.87 31.16 -8.48
CA GLN A 44 1.41 31.02 -9.86
C GLN A 44 0.85 29.62 -10.14
N THR A 45 1.49 28.57 -9.61
CA THR A 45 1.00 27.18 -9.70
C THR A 45 -0.33 27.03 -8.96
N LEU A 46 -0.46 27.61 -7.77
CA LEU A 46 -1.70 27.59 -6.99
C LEU A 46 -2.84 28.31 -7.71
N GLN A 47 -2.58 29.47 -8.32
CA GLN A 47 -3.57 30.19 -9.14
C GLN A 47 -4.02 29.38 -10.36
N LYS A 48 -3.09 28.73 -11.06
CA LYS A 48 -3.42 27.85 -12.20
C LYS A 48 -4.26 26.65 -11.78
N LEU A 49 -3.94 26.03 -10.65
CA LEU A 49 -4.73 24.94 -10.09
C LEU A 49 -6.13 25.41 -9.68
N SER A 50 -6.21 26.56 -8.99
CA SER A 50 -7.47 27.21 -8.58
C SER A 50 -8.38 27.46 -9.78
N GLY A 51 -7.86 28.06 -10.84
CA GLY A 51 -8.62 28.31 -12.07
C GLY A 51 -9.06 27.02 -12.77
N ALA A 52 -8.21 26.00 -12.83
CA ALA A 52 -8.53 24.74 -13.53
C ALA A 52 -9.53 23.86 -12.75
N LEU A 53 -9.47 23.89 -11.42
CA LEU A 53 -10.34 23.08 -10.54
C LEU A 53 -11.62 23.83 -10.13
N GLY A 54 -11.67 25.15 -10.31
CA GLY A 54 -12.77 26.00 -9.87
C GLY A 54 -12.89 26.05 -8.34
N MET A 55 -11.76 26.12 -7.64
CA MET A 55 -11.66 26.11 -6.18
C MET A 55 -10.88 27.32 -5.68
N THR A 56 -11.10 27.73 -4.44
CA THR A 56 -10.26 28.76 -3.81
C THR A 56 -8.86 28.20 -3.53
N ILE A 57 -7.88 29.10 -3.34
CA ILE A 57 -6.52 28.67 -3.00
C ILE A 57 -6.51 28.04 -1.61
N GLU A 58 -7.32 28.56 -0.70
CA GLU A 58 -7.53 28.05 0.64
C GLU A 58 -8.04 26.60 0.61
N ASP A 59 -9.06 26.32 -0.20
CA ASP A 59 -9.60 24.97 -0.36
C ASP A 59 -8.56 24.01 -0.97
N ILE A 60 -7.75 24.48 -1.91
CA ILE A 60 -6.65 23.70 -2.49
C ILE A 60 -5.59 23.38 -1.44
N LEU A 61 -5.20 24.36 -0.63
CA LEU A 61 -4.20 24.14 0.43
C LEU A 61 -4.73 23.23 1.55
N ALA A 62 -6.05 23.18 1.74
CA ALA A 62 -6.71 22.25 2.65
C ALA A 62 -6.80 20.81 2.10
N LEU A 63 -6.50 20.58 0.82
CA LEU A 63 -6.42 19.23 0.27
C LEU A 63 -5.25 18.47 0.91
N THR A 64 -5.58 17.39 1.61
CA THR A 64 -4.60 16.48 2.17
C THR A 64 -4.02 15.64 1.04
N VAL A 65 -2.73 15.71 0.82
CA VAL A 65 -2.03 14.65 0.08
C VAL A 65 -2.02 13.43 1.00
N GLU A 66 -2.43 12.25 0.53
CA GLU A 66 -2.23 11.03 1.34
C GLU A 66 -0.75 10.96 1.73
N SER A 67 -0.48 10.95 3.03
CA SER A 67 0.83 10.67 3.57
C SER A 67 1.27 9.34 2.99
N SER A 68 2.21 9.43 2.05
CA SER A 68 2.79 8.28 1.38
C SER A 68 3.74 7.54 2.31
N GLU A 69 3.25 7.05 3.44
CA GLU A 69 3.95 5.97 4.16
C GLU A 69 3.91 4.67 3.33
N SER A 70 2.93 4.56 2.41
CA SER A 70 2.77 3.41 1.51
C SER A 70 3.68 3.40 0.26
N GLN A 71 4.57 4.37 0.02
CA GLN A 71 5.30 4.47 -1.27
C GLN A 71 6.83 4.52 -1.18
N LYS A 72 7.47 4.02 -0.11
CA LYS A 72 8.95 3.96 -0.11
C LYS A 72 9.55 2.92 -1.06
N ASN A 73 8.82 1.86 -1.44
CA ASN A 73 9.40 0.72 -2.20
C ASN A 73 8.67 0.34 -3.50
N GLY A 74 7.68 1.11 -3.98
CA GLY A 74 6.91 0.75 -5.18
C GLY A 74 6.05 -0.51 -5.06
N LYS A 75 5.87 -1.00 -3.83
CA LYS A 75 5.07 -2.19 -3.50
C LYS A 75 3.60 -1.81 -3.29
N PRO A 76 2.64 -2.66 -3.68
CA PRO A 76 1.22 -2.42 -3.40
C PRO A 76 0.96 -2.30 -1.89
N SER A 77 -0.03 -1.48 -1.51
CA SER A 77 -0.49 -1.38 -0.12
C SER A 77 -1.11 -2.69 0.37
N ASP A 78 -1.81 -3.40 -0.51
CA ASP A 78 -2.27 -4.77 -0.24
C ASP A 78 -1.08 -5.74 -0.30
N ARG A 79 -0.79 -6.41 0.82
CA ARG A 79 0.31 -7.37 0.94
C ARG A 79 -0.06 -8.81 0.56
N SER A 80 -1.28 -9.05 0.09
CA SER A 80 -1.75 -10.39 -0.34
C SER A 80 -0.84 -11.07 -1.38
N TYR A 81 -0.11 -10.29 -2.19
CA TYR A 81 0.86 -10.82 -3.15
C TYR A 81 1.98 -11.65 -2.49
N LEU A 82 2.27 -11.43 -1.20
CA LEU A 82 3.29 -12.18 -0.45
C LEU A 82 2.84 -13.62 -0.13
N GLU A 83 1.56 -13.94 -0.30
CA GLU A 83 0.99 -15.28 -0.11
C GLU A 83 0.85 -16.06 -1.42
N THR A 84 1.48 -15.57 -2.49
CA THR A 84 1.45 -16.22 -3.81
C THR A 84 2.70 -17.05 -4.05
N ASN A 85 2.58 -18.08 -4.90
CA ASN A 85 3.68 -18.98 -5.29
C ASN A 85 4.35 -19.72 -4.12
N LEU A 86 3.60 -20.01 -3.05
CA LEU A 86 4.08 -20.84 -1.95
C LEU A 86 4.15 -22.32 -2.38
N SER A 87 5.05 -23.09 -1.76
CA SER A 87 5.05 -24.54 -1.98
C SER A 87 3.73 -25.17 -1.52
N ALA A 88 3.38 -26.31 -2.11
CA ALA A 88 2.18 -27.06 -1.70
C ALA A 88 2.21 -27.44 -0.21
N HIS A 89 3.40 -27.71 0.32
CA HIS A 89 3.59 -28.05 1.73
C HIS A 89 3.36 -26.84 2.64
N LEU A 90 3.98 -25.70 2.33
CA LEU A 90 3.80 -24.46 3.09
C LEU A 90 2.34 -23.99 3.03
N GLN A 91 1.71 -24.05 1.86
CA GLN A 91 0.30 -23.70 1.72
C GLN A 91 -0.60 -24.61 2.57
N LYS A 92 -0.29 -25.93 2.62
CA LYS A 92 -1.00 -26.87 3.48
C LYS A 92 -0.82 -26.52 4.96
N ALA A 93 0.40 -26.22 5.40
CA ALA A 93 0.68 -25.85 6.79
C ALA A 93 -0.07 -24.58 7.22
N ILE A 94 -0.16 -23.57 6.34
CA ILE A 94 -0.98 -22.37 6.58
C ILE A 94 -2.45 -22.75 6.75
N ASN A 95 -2.99 -23.56 5.84
CA ASN A 95 -4.40 -23.96 5.88
C ASN A 95 -4.73 -24.75 7.15
N ASP A 96 -3.87 -25.70 7.53
CA ASP A 96 -4.05 -26.51 8.73
C ASP A 96 -3.99 -25.65 10.00
N TYR A 97 -3.08 -24.69 10.06
CA TYR A 97 -2.97 -23.74 11.17
C TYR A 97 -4.24 -22.88 11.31
N VAL A 98 -4.66 -22.22 10.22
CA VAL A 98 -5.88 -21.36 10.21
C VAL A 98 -7.13 -22.18 10.56
N GLN A 99 -7.25 -23.39 10.04
CA GLN A 99 -8.37 -24.27 10.37
C GLN A 99 -8.30 -24.72 11.84
N GLY A 100 -7.12 -25.02 12.36
CA GLY A 100 -6.89 -25.34 13.77
C GLY A 100 -7.29 -24.20 14.71
N GLU A 101 -7.05 -22.95 14.34
CA GLU A 101 -7.45 -21.77 15.12
C GLU A 101 -8.97 -21.66 15.18
N LYS A 102 -9.61 -21.82 14.03
CA LYS A 102 -11.07 -21.79 13.89
C LYS A 102 -11.75 -22.88 14.71
N ASP A 103 -11.20 -24.09 14.67
CA ASP A 103 -11.75 -25.27 15.36
C ASP A 103 -11.32 -25.35 16.83
N LYS A 104 -10.40 -24.47 17.27
CA LYS A 104 -9.83 -24.44 18.62
C LYS A 104 -9.24 -25.80 19.03
N VAL A 105 -8.49 -26.40 18.11
CA VAL A 105 -7.86 -27.70 18.34
C VAL A 105 -6.85 -27.61 19.48
N SER A 106 -6.68 -28.70 20.23
CA SER A 106 -5.79 -28.74 21.40
C SER A 106 -4.30 -28.80 21.04
N TYR A 107 -3.96 -29.13 19.78
CA TYR A 107 -2.59 -29.34 19.29
C TYR A 107 -2.07 -28.15 18.47
N MET A 108 -2.46 -26.94 18.86
CA MET A 108 -2.05 -25.70 18.17
C MET A 108 -0.53 -25.54 18.12
N ASP A 109 0.17 -25.98 19.16
CA ASP A 109 1.64 -25.98 19.24
C ASP A 109 2.29 -26.80 18.11
N CYS A 110 1.69 -27.93 17.76
CA CYS A 110 2.14 -28.78 16.67
C CYS A 110 1.91 -28.11 15.31
N LEU A 111 0.73 -27.50 15.10
CA LEU A 111 0.42 -26.75 13.87
C LEU A 111 1.33 -25.53 13.71
N TRP A 112 1.60 -24.82 14.80
CA TRP A 112 2.52 -23.70 14.86
C TRP A 112 3.94 -24.16 14.46
N GLY A 113 4.42 -25.27 15.01
CA GLY A 113 5.72 -25.85 14.69
C GLY A 113 5.84 -26.26 13.22
N GLU A 114 4.80 -26.86 12.67
CA GLU A 114 4.73 -27.27 11.26
C GLU A 114 4.79 -26.07 10.31
N LEU A 115 4.02 -25.01 10.60
CA LEU A 115 4.01 -23.78 9.81
C LEU A 115 5.34 -23.03 9.93
N TYR A 116 5.90 -22.91 11.13
CA TYR A 116 7.21 -22.30 11.35
C TYR A 116 8.32 -23.06 10.61
N GLY A 117 8.32 -24.39 10.73
CA GLY A 117 9.27 -25.28 10.06
C GLY A 117 9.18 -25.18 8.54
N SER A 118 7.96 -25.26 7.99
CA SER A 118 7.71 -25.14 6.54
C SER A 118 8.15 -23.80 5.99
N THR A 119 7.84 -22.71 6.69
CA THR A 119 8.23 -21.35 6.27
C THR A 119 9.76 -21.22 6.21
N ASN A 120 10.47 -21.76 7.21
CA ASN A 120 11.92 -21.76 7.22
C ASN A 120 12.50 -22.65 6.12
N ALA A 121 11.96 -23.85 5.92
CA ALA A 121 12.43 -24.77 4.89
C ALA A 121 12.35 -24.15 3.49
N ASP A 122 11.22 -23.51 3.16
CA ASP A 122 11.04 -22.83 1.88
C ASP A 122 11.96 -21.61 1.73
N LEU A 123 12.22 -20.87 2.82
CA LEU A 123 13.18 -19.77 2.82
C LEU A 123 14.61 -20.26 2.55
N TRP A 124 15.07 -21.27 3.27
CA TRP A 124 16.41 -21.84 3.11
C TRP A 124 16.60 -22.52 1.74
N SER A 125 15.53 -23.04 1.16
CA SER A 125 15.52 -23.64 -0.17
C SER A 125 15.38 -22.61 -1.30
N GLY A 126 15.20 -21.33 -0.98
CA GLY A 126 15.05 -20.25 -1.94
C GLY A 126 13.71 -20.27 -2.71
N ILE A 127 12.70 -20.98 -2.20
CA ILE A 127 11.36 -21.07 -2.79
C ILE A 127 10.59 -19.76 -2.53
N ILE A 128 10.73 -19.20 -1.33
CA ILE A 128 10.14 -17.92 -0.95
C ILE A 128 11.24 -16.91 -0.58
N SER A 129 10.93 -15.62 -0.73
CA SER A 129 11.84 -14.56 -0.30
C SER A 129 11.82 -14.35 1.23
N GLU A 130 12.85 -13.67 1.74
CA GLU A 130 12.91 -13.25 3.14
C GLU A 130 11.71 -12.37 3.53
N GLU A 131 11.25 -11.53 2.61
CA GLU A 131 10.05 -10.70 2.82
C GLU A 131 8.79 -11.55 2.97
N GLN A 132 8.60 -12.56 2.11
CA GLN A 132 7.47 -13.47 2.24
C GLN A 132 7.52 -14.24 3.55
N ALA A 133 8.70 -14.78 3.90
CA ALA A 133 8.86 -15.52 5.16
C ALA A 133 8.55 -14.64 6.38
N ASN A 134 9.05 -13.41 6.42
CA ASN A 134 8.77 -12.48 7.52
C ASN A 134 7.28 -12.11 7.57
N TYR A 135 6.67 -11.81 6.42
CA TYR A 135 5.24 -11.53 6.34
C TYR A 135 4.38 -12.68 6.85
N LEU A 136 4.68 -13.93 6.44
CA LEU A 136 3.94 -15.12 6.89
C LEU A 136 4.08 -15.33 8.39
N ARG A 137 5.29 -15.16 8.95
CA ARG A 137 5.50 -15.27 10.41
C ARG A 137 4.73 -14.20 11.18
N THR A 138 4.77 -12.93 10.75
CA THR A 138 4.00 -11.86 11.39
C THR A 138 2.50 -12.08 11.25
N LYS A 139 2.03 -12.51 10.08
CA LYS A 139 0.59 -12.69 9.87
C LYS A 139 0.00 -13.85 10.69
N TYR A 140 0.72 -14.96 10.76
CA TYR A 140 0.16 -16.21 11.29
C TYR A 140 0.73 -16.65 12.65
N LEU A 141 2.00 -16.35 12.95
CA LEU A 141 2.71 -16.94 14.09
C LEU A 141 2.99 -15.96 15.23
N HIS A 142 3.22 -14.69 14.89
CA HIS A 142 3.52 -13.61 15.83
C HIS A 142 2.49 -12.53 15.58
N GLY A 143 1.34 -12.61 16.28
CA GLY A 143 0.25 -11.66 16.11
C GLY A 143 0.75 -10.22 16.04
N GLU A 144 0.12 -9.40 15.20
CA GLU A 144 0.59 -8.05 14.89
C GLU A 144 0.98 -7.31 16.18
N GLU A 145 2.26 -6.95 16.32
CA GLU A 145 2.69 -6.03 17.36
C GLU A 145 1.88 -4.75 17.16
N GLN A 146 0.94 -4.50 18.07
CA GLN A 146 0.24 -3.23 18.14
C GLN A 146 1.26 -2.20 18.63
N GLU A 147 1.86 -1.45 17.70
CA GLU A 147 2.55 -0.19 18.01
C GLU A 147 1.56 0.89 18.48
#